data_AF-A0A7K0LCF0-F1
#
_entry.id   AF-A0A7K0LCF0-F1
#
_cell.length_a   1.000
_cell.length_b   1.000
_cell.length_c   1.000
_cell.angle_alpha   90.00
_cell.angle_beta   90.00
_cell.angle_gamma   90.00
#
_symmetry.space_group_name_H-M   'P 1'
#
loop_
_entity.id
_entity.type
_entity.pdbx_description
1 polymer ?
#
loop_
_entity_poly.entity_id
_entity_poly.type
_entity_poly.pdbx_seq_one_letter_code
_entity_poly.pdbx_strand_id
1 'polypeptide(L)' 'MIKVGVIGAAGRMGATVCNAVAADPNLELVAVVDPGSPGSTTHGLTIAKDLRALADA' A
#
# COMPACT_ATOMS: atom_id res chain seq x y z
N MET A 1 16.55 -4.77 -0.49
CA MET A 1 15.10 -4.61 -0.72
C MET A 1 14.66 -3.30 -0.10
N ILE A 2 13.92 -2.49 -0.85
CA ILE A 2 13.36 -1.24 -0.34
C ILE A 2 11.91 -1.52 0.08
N LYS A 3 11.61 -1.26 1.35
CA LYS A 3 10.24 -1.33 1.87
C LYS A 3 9.46 -0.10 1.44
N VAL A 4 8.34 -0.31 0.76
CA VAL A 4 7.51 0.75 0.21
C VAL A 4 6.13 0.67 0.84
N GLY A 5 5.65 1.81 1.33
CA GLY A 5 4.27 1.98 1.73
C GLY A 5 3.57 2.98 0.81
N VAL A 6 2.32 2.69 0.44
CA VAL A 6 1.55 3.52 -0.49
C VAL A 6 0.36 4.17 0.24
N ILE A 7 0.25 5.50 0.11
CA ILE A 7 -0.86 6.29 0.66
C ILE A 7 -1.80 6.66 -0.49
N GLY A 8 -3.10 6.51 -0.29
CA GLY A 8 -4.12 6.56 -1.35
C GLY A 8 -4.19 5.28 -2.18
N ALA A 9 -3.92 4.12 -1.57
CA ALA A 9 -3.79 2.84 -2.27
C ALA A 9 -5.08 2.37 -2.97
N ALA A 10 -6.26 2.79 -2.51
CA ALA A 10 -7.54 2.50 -3.18
C ALA A 10 -7.82 3.49 -4.33
N GLY A 11 -7.09 4.60 -4.40
CA GLY A 11 -7.17 5.57 -5.48
C GLY A 11 -6.63 5.04 -6.81
N ARG A 12 -7.07 5.66 -7.92
CA ARG A 12 -6.71 5.23 -9.28
C ARG A 12 -5.19 5.24 -9.54
N MET A 13 -4.48 6.25 -9.04
CA MET A 13 -3.01 6.28 -9.12
C MET A 13 -2.35 5.35 -8.09
N GLY A 14 -2.87 5.28 -6.86
CA GLY A 14 -2.30 4.44 -5.81
C GLY A 14 -2.35 2.95 -6.16
N ALA A 15 -3.45 2.48 -6.77
CA ALA A 15 -3.56 1.12 -7.28
C ALA A 15 -2.48 0.81 -8.34
N THR A 16 -2.22 1.74 -9.26
CA THR A 16 -1.15 1.59 -10.26
C THR A 16 0.24 1.55 -9.60
N VAL A 17 0.48 2.37 -8.58
CA VAL A 17 1.74 2.34 -7.82
C VAL A 17 1.90 1.01 -7.07
N CYS A 18 0.85 0.52 -6.41
CA CYS A 18 0.91 -0.78 -5.73
C CYS A 18 1.24 -1.91 -6.73
N ASN A 19 0.65 -1.89 -7.93
CA ASN A 19 0.97 -2.84 -9.00
C ASN A 19 2.44 -2.73 -9.45
N ALA A 20 2.96 -1.51 -9.61
CA ALA A 20 4.35 -1.30 -10.00
C ALA A 20 5.33 -1.79 -8.93
N VAL A 21 5.04 -1.53 -7.66
CA VAL A 21 5.84 -2.01 -6.52
C VAL A 21 5.82 -3.54 -6.44
N ALA A 22 4.65 -4.17 -6.60
CA ALA A 22 4.52 -5.62 -6.58
C ALA A 22 5.20 -6.32 -7.78
N ALA A 23 5.39 -5.61 -8.89
CA ALA A 23 6.05 -6.12 -10.10
C ALA A 23 7.58 -5.98 -10.07
N ASP A 24 8.15 -5.12 -9.20
CA ASP A 24 9.60 -4.93 -9.09
C ASP A 24 10.19 -5.85 -8.01
N PRO A 25 11.08 -6.79 -8.36
CA PRO A 25 11.66 -7.73 -7.39
C PRO A 25 12.57 -7.06 -6.34
N ASN A 26 12.97 -5.81 -6.53
CA ASN A 26 13.80 -5.08 -5.56
C ASN A 26 12.97 -4.34 -4.50
N LEU A 27 11.65 -4.25 -4.71
CA LEU A 27 10.72 -3.53 -3.85
C LEU A 27 9.82 -4.51 -3.10
N GLU A 28 9.42 -4.11 -1.91
CA GLU A 28 8.47 -4.86 -1.10
C GLU A 28 7.37 -3.91 -0.66
N LEU A 29 6.13 -4.21 -1.04
CA LEU A 29 4.97 -3.47 -0.57
C LEU A 29 4.66 -3.92 0.86
N VAL A 30 4.90 -3.06 1.84
CA VAL A 30 4.75 -3.41 3.27
C VAL A 30 3.52 -2.77 3.92
N ALA A 31 3.01 -1.69 3.35
CA ALA A 31 1.87 -0.98 3.89
C ALA A 31 1.04 -0.31 2.79
N VAL A 32 -0.29 -0.36 2.94
CA VAL A 32 -1.25 0.35 2.09
C VAL A 32 -2.18 1.14 2.99
N VAL A 33 -2.30 2.44 2.72
CA VAL A 33 -3.09 3.37 3.54
C VAL A 33 -4.05 4.11 2.62
N ASP A 34 -5.33 4.14 2.96
CA ASP A 34 -6.32 4.97 2.26
C ASP A 34 -7.46 5.33 3.23
N PRO A 35 -7.60 6.61 3.63
CA PRO A 35 -8.70 7.06 4.48
C PRO A 35 -10.08 6.94 3.81
N GLY A 36 -10.14 6.93 2.48
CA GLY A 36 -11.38 6.92 1.70
C GLY A 36 -11.97 5.52 1.49
N SER A 37 -11.23 4.45 1.72
CA SER A 37 -11.71 3.07 1.57
C SER A 37 -11.01 2.09 2.54
N PRO A 38 -11.04 2.37 3.86
CA PRO A 38 -10.37 1.51 4.83
C PRO A 38 -11.00 0.12 4.90
N GLY A 39 -10.18 -0.90 5.18
CA GLY A 39 -10.62 -2.31 5.30
C GLY A 39 -10.72 -3.08 3.98
N SER A 40 -10.57 -2.41 2.84
CA SER A 40 -10.36 -3.09 1.56
C SER A 40 -9.00 -3.79 1.53
N THR A 41 -8.82 -4.76 0.63
CA THR A 41 -7.57 -5.51 0.49
C THR A 41 -6.93 -5.27 -0.87
N THR A 42 -5.61 -5.15 -0.92
CA THR A 42 -4.84 -4.96 -2.16
C THR A 42 -3.50 -5.67 -2.03
N HIS A 43 -3.14 -6.50 -3.01
CA HIS A 43 -1.92 -7.31 -3.01
C HIS A 43 -1.69 -8.11 -1.71
N GLY A 44 -2.78 -8.60 -1.10
CA GLY A 44 -2.74 -9.36 0.15
C GLY A 44 -2.60 -8.50 1.42
N LEU A 45 -2.52 -7.18 1.31
CA LEU A 45 -2.48 -6.25 2.43
C LEU A 45 -3.83 -5.59 2.67
N THR A 46 -4.18 -5.39 3.94
CA THR A 46 -5.38 -4.63 4.33
C THR A 46 -5.07 -3.14 4.33
N ILE A 47 -5.93 -2.37 3.65
CA ILE A 47 -5.84 -0.91 3.59
C ILE A 47 -6.16 -0.32 4.96
N ALA A 48 -5.15 0.30 5.56
CA ALA A 48 -5.28 1.02 6.81
C ALA A 48 -5.88 2.41 6.59
N LYS A 49 -6.61 2.91 7.58
CA LYS A 49 -7.15 4.28 7.56
C LYS A 49 -6.10 5.35 7.94
N ASP A 50 -5.10 4.97 8.73
CA ASP A 50 -4.13 5.88 9.33
C ASP A 50 -2.70 5.53 8.93
N LEU A 51 -1.83 6.55 8.90
CA LEU A 51 -0.40 6.42 8.64
C LEU A 51 0.35 5.58 9.67
N ARG A 52 -0.27 5.24 10.81
CA ARG A 52 0.34 4.38 11.82
C ARG A 52 0.74 3.02 11.25
N ALA A 53 -0.04 2.50 10.30
CA ALA A 53 0.29 1.26 9.60
C ALA A 53 1.62 1.31 8.82
N LEU A 54 2.12 2.50 8.48
CA LEU A 54 3.45 2.66 7.88
C LEU A 54 4.58 2.52 8.90
N ALA A 55 4.32 2.93 10.15
CA ALA A 55 5.31 2.91 11.23
C ALA A 55 5.48 1.51 11.85
N ASP A 56 4.45 0.67 11.74
CA ASP A 56 4.42 -0.68 12.31
C ASP A 56 4.88 -1.78 11.29
N ALA A 57 5.35 -1.38 10.09
CA ALA A 57 5.65 -2.25 8.94
C ALA A 57 7.16 -2.46 8.64
#